data_AF-Q6Z222-F1
#
_entry.id   AF-Q6Z222-F1
#
_cell.length_a   1.000
_cell.length_b   1.000
_cell.length_c   1.000
_cell.angle_alpha   90.00
_cell.angle_beta   90.00
_cell.angle_gamma   90.00
#
_symmetry.space_group_name_H-M   'P 1'
#
loop_
_entity.id
_entity.type
_entity.pdbx_description
1 polymer ?
#
loop_
_entity_poly.entity_id
_entity_poly.type
_entity_poly.pdbx_seq_one_letter_code
_entity_poly.pdbx_strand_id
1 'polypeptide(L)'
;MVNLPEHGESTLEAMISLSLLLEWLDLRSVCTDGNQMDEWVIRAPNLKHLTIESDYDYLWRVEELPSLQTATVKVDDDSTDRDFVQLLTCFAQVSMLELHLLATEDNALDGLSCSLEKLKSLTLHANFRSVSSILCIFSLLMRCPNIGVLDIEIMGSEFPQNDEIDAEFFNTLETNDLFTNLDDITLRNAPCLSNDMHFIEFVLSRVRLLSKFWVFRDDSNSLSKPSEEAVIEIAKYRRASPKSRVFFRSMEDYYI
;
A
#
# COMPACT_ATOMS: atom_id res chain seq x y z
N MET A 1 13.09 17.90 7.13
CA MET A 1 11.93 18.55 7.75
C MET A 1 11.95 20.03 7.37
N VAL A 2 10.91 20.48 6.67
CA VAL A 2 10.68 21.86 6.26
C VAL A 2 9.42 22.33 6.98
N ASN A 3 9.59 23.26 7.91
CA ASN A 3 8.46 23.80 8.67
C ASN A 3 7.88 24.99 7.91
N LEU A 4 6.59 24.90 7.59
CA LEU A 4 5.84 26.00 7.04
C LEU A 4 5.50 27.00 8.16
N PRO A 5 5.65 28.31 7.93
CA PRO A 5 5.23 29.33 8.88
C PRO A 5 3.71 29.30 9.06
N GLU A 6 3.19 30.08 10.01
CA GLU A 6 1.74 30.30 10.17
C GLU A 6 1.10 30.68 8.82
N HIS A 7 0.07 29.96 8.40
CA HIS A 7 -0.59 30.05 7.08
C HIS A 7 0.28 29.68 5.87
N GLY A 8 1.37 28.94 6.09
CA GLY A 8 2.26 28.50 5.02
C GLY A 8 1.62 27.46 4.11
N GLU A 9 0.69 26.65 4.61
CA GLU A 9 -0.13 25.73 3.81
C GLU A 9 -1.02 26.47 2.81
N SER A 10 -1.64 27.58 3.22
CA SER A 10 -2.41 28.46 2.35
C SER A 10 -1.54 29.09 1.25
N THR A 11 -0.30 29.44 1.58
CA THR A 11 0.66 29.96 0.60
C THR A 11 1.08 28.87 -0.39
N LEU A 12 1.34 27.66 0.09
CA LEU A 12 1.68 26.51 -0.74
C LEU A 12 0.53 26.13 -1.69
N GLU A 13 -0.71 26.10 -1.19
CA GLU A 13 -1.92 25.92 -2.00
C GLU A 13 -2.02 26.96 -3.11
N ALA A 14 -1.82 28.24 -2.78
CA ALA A 14 -1.81 29.31 -3.77
C ALA A 14 -0.70 29.12 -4.81
N MET A 15 0.51 28.74 -4.40
CA MET A 15 1.62 28.49 -5.32
C MET A 15 1.33 27.33 -6.28
N ILE A 16 0.76 26.23 -5.78
CA ILE A 16 0.39 25.06 -6.60
C ILE A 16 -0.71 25.45 -7.59
N SER A 17 -1.78 26.10 -7.12
CA SER A 17 -2.92 26.47 -7.97
C SER A 17 -2.59 27.50 -9.04
N LEU A 18 -1.64 28.40 -8.78
CA LEU A 18 -1.15 29.36 -9.77
C LEU A 18 -0.16 28.75 -10.77
N SER A 19 0.40 27.57 -10.47
CA SER A 19 1.37 26.89 -11.31
C SER A 19 0.68 26.02 -12.36
N LEU A 20 0.06 26.66 -13.36
CA LEU A 20 -0.73 25.97 -14.39
C LEU A 20 0.06 24.95 -15.23
N LEU A 21 1.40 25.01 -15.25
CA LEU A 21 2.28 24.08 -15.97
C LEU A 21 2.94 23.04 -15.05
N LEU A 22 2.51 22.96 -13.79
CA LEU A 22 3.10 22.04 -12.82
C LEU A 22 2.79 20.58 -13.21
N GLU A 23 3.83 19.84 -13.60
CA GLU A 23 3.73 18.41 -13.92
C GLU A 23 4.25 17.51 -12.80
N TRP A 24 5.05 18.04 -11.88
CA TRP A 24 5.70 17.31 -10.80
C TRP A 24 5.59 18.06 -9.47
N LEU A 25 5.05 17.41 -8.45
CA LEU A 25 4.93 17.93 -7.10
C LEU A 25 5.47 16.89 -6.12
N ASP A 26 6.51 17.26 -5.38
CA ASP A 26 7.16 16.40 -4.39
C ASP A 26 7.19 17.14 -3.04
N LEU A 27 6.42 16.63 -2.08
CA LEU A 27 6.23 17.19 -0.75
C LEU A 27 6.71 16.16 0.29
N ARG A 28 7.99 16.24 0.66
CA ARG A 28 8.57 15.35 1.68
C ARG A 28 8.96 16.11 2.93
N SER A 29 8.55 15.57 4.08
CA SER A 29 8.82 16.15 5.39
C SER A 29 8.41 17.63 5.47
N VAL A 30 7.31 17.99 4.81
CA VAL A 30 6.72 19.33 4.88
C VAL A 30 5.73 19.32 6.05
N CYS A 31 6.02 20.11 7.08
CA CYS A 31 5.27 20.15 8.32
C CYS A 31 4.58 21.51 8.48
N THR A 32 3.35 21.54 8.96
CA THR A 32 2.64 22.78 9.30
C THR A 32 2.80 23.06 10.79
N ASP A 33 3.42 24.20 11.14
CA ASP A 33 3.63 24.63 12.53
C ASP A 33 2.37 25.37 13.04
N GLY A 34 1.23 24.68 13.12
CA GLY A 34 -0.06 25.28 13.50
C GLY A 34 -0.79 24.52 14.60
N ASN A 35 -1.20 25.22 15.67
CA ASN A 35 -2.18 24.68 16.64
C ASN A 35 -3.60 24.57 16.04
N GLN A 36 -3.83 25.17 14.87
CA GLN A 36 -5.03 25.04 14.05
C GLN A 36 -4.57 24.54 12.68
N MET A 37 -4.94 23.31 12.34
CA MET A 37 -4.69 22.74 11.02
C MET A 37 -5.90 23.09 10.14
N ASP A 38 -5.72 24.01 9.20
CA ASP A 38 -6.73 24.29 8.19
C ASP A 38 -6.60 23.28 7.04
N GLU A 39 -7.73 22.77 6.57
CA GLU A 39 -7.76 21.95 5.36
C GLU A 39 -7.29 22.78 4.16
N TRP A 40 -6.40 22.21 3.35
CA TRP A 40 -5.89 22.84 2.13
C TRP A 40 -5.96 21.87 0.95
N VAL A 41 -6.00 22.41 -0.27
CA VAL A 41 -6.35 21.65 -1.46
C VAL A 41 -5.29 21.73 -2.54
N ILE A 42 -4.80 20.58 -3.00
CA ILE A 42 -3.90 20.47 -4.13
C ILE A 42 -4.72 20.53 -5.43
N ARG A 43 -4.64 21.68 -6.11
CA ARG A 43 -5.26 21.92 -7.43
C ARG A 43 -4.19 22.05 -8.50
N ALA A 44 -3.96 20.99 -9.27
CA ALA A 44 -2.97 20.99 -10.34
C ALA A 44 -3.40 20.07 -11.50
N PRO A 45 -4.23 20.55 -12.44
CA PRO A 45 -4.84 19.69 -13.47
C PRO A 45 -3.84 19.05 -14.45
N ASN A 46 -2.65 19.64 -14.60
CA ASN A 46 -1.57 19.13 -15.45
C ASN A 46 -0.56 18.28 -14.67
N LEU A 47 -0.80 18.04 -13.38
CA LEU A 47 0.11 17.24 -12.54
C LEU A 47 0.13 15.80 -13.03
N LYS A 48 1.33 15.28 -13.29
CA LYS A 48 1.58 13.89 -13.72
C LYS A 48 2.16 13.05 -12.58
N HIS A 49 2.91 13.67 -11.68
CA HIS A 49 3.60 13.00 -10.60
C HIS A 49 3.34 13.73 -9.29
N LEU A 50 2.80 13.00 -8.31
CA LEU A 50 2.56 13.47 -6.96
C LEU A 50 3.30 12.59 -5.95
N THR A 51 4.10 13.20 -5.09
CA THR A 51 4.66 12.55 -3.91
C THR A 51 4.32 13.37 -2.67
N ILE A 52 3.74 12.72 -1.68
CA ILE A 52 3.50 13.27 -0.35
C ILE A 52 4.05 12.27 0.66
N GLU A 53 5.07 12.67 1.40
CA GLU A 53 5.67 11.90 2.49
C GLU A 53 5.70 12.78 3.75
N SER A 54 4.93 12.44 4.78
CA SER A 54 4.80 13.24 6.00
C SER A 54 4.62 12.39 7.26
N ASP A 55 5.05 12.94 8.40
CA ASP A 55 4.92 12.28 9.70
C ASP A 55 3.47 12.28 10.23
N TYR A 56 2.66 13.25 9.80
CA TYR A 56 1.26 13.40 10.22
C TYR A 56 0.35 13.67 9.03
N ASP A 57 -0.95 13.43 9.22
CA ASP A 57 -1.97 13.86 8.29
C ASP A 57 -2.24 15.37 8.43
N TYR A 58 -1.51 16.19 7.68
CA TYR A 58 -1.67 17.65 7.63
C TYR A 58 -2.93 18.11 6.86
N LEU A 59 -4.01 17.32 6.91
CA LEU A 59 -5.36 17.61 6.39
C LEU A 59 -5.41 18.11 4.94
N TRP A 60 -4.41 17.73 4.13
CA TRP A 60 -4.40 18.05 2.71
C TRP A 60 -5.41 17.18 1.98
N ARG A 61 -6.09 17.80 1.01
CA ARG A 61 -6.96 17.13 0.05
C ARG A 61 -6.46 17.32 -1.36
N VAL A 62 -6.90 16.43 -2.24
CA VAL A 62 -6.59 16.46 -3.65
C VAL A 62 -7.91 16.63 -4.41
N GLU A 63 -7.98 17.61 -5.30
CA GLU A 63 -9.08 17.72 -6.26
C GLU A 63 -8.85 16.75 -7.44
N GLU A 64 -9.74 16.70 -8.43
CA GLU A 64 -9.50 15.87 -9.61
C GLU A 64 -8.19 16.25 -10.31
N LEU A 65 -7.26 15.30 -10.41
CA LEU A 65 -5.96 15.46 -11.07
C LEU A 65 -5.91 14.64 -12.38
N PRO A 66 -6.64 15.04 -13.44
CA PRO A 66 -6.91 14.19 -14.61
C PRO A 66 -5.65 13.72 -15.37
N SER A 67 -4.54 14.43 -15.22
CA SER A 67 -3.26 14.10 -15.86
C SER A 67 -2.36 13.19 -15.02
N LEU A 68 -2.76 12.82 -13.80
CA LEU A 68 -1.93 12.11 -12.84
C LEU A 68 -1.62 10.68 -13.34
N GLN A 69 -0.34 10.34 -13.35
CA GLN A 69 0.18 9.06 -13.84
C GLN A 69 0.79 8.24 -12.71
N THR A 70 1.44 8.90 -11.76
CA THR A 70 2.05 8.26 -10.58
C THR A 70 1.70 9.04 -9.31
N ALA A 71 1.44 8.31 -8.23
CA ALA A 71 1.17 8.88 -6.92
C ALA A 71 1.89 8.09 -5.84
N THR A 72 2.54 8.80 -4.92
CA THR A 72 3.10 8.25 -3.68
C THR A 72 2.49 9.02 -2.52
N VAL A 73 1.85 8.31 -1.60
CA VAL A 73 1.28 8.88 -0.37
C VAL A 73 1.76 8.04 0.81
N LYS A 74 2.69 8.59 1.59
CA LYS A 74 3.18 8.00 2.83
C LYS A 74 2.91 8.96 3.97
N VAL A 75 2.01 8.57 4.84
CA VAL A 75 1.68 9.35 6.03
C VAL A 75 1.89 8.41 7.22
N ASP A 76 2.86 8.72 8.05
CA ASP A 76 3.26 7.90 9.20
C ASP A 76 2.43 8.25 10.45
N ASP A 77 1.11 8.38 10.26
CA ASP A 77 0.15 8.72 11.31
C ASP A 77 -0.63 7.47 11.74
N ASP A 78 -0.35 6.99 12.94
CA ASP A 78 -1.04 5.85 13.57
C ASP A 78 -2.55 6.10 13.76
N SER A 79 -3.03 7.34 13.58
CA SER A 79 -4.42 7.76 13.84
C SER A 79 -4.93 8.73 12.77
N THR A 80 -4.94 8.31 11.51
CA THR A 80 -5.52 9.12 10.43
C THR A 80 -7.01 8.83 10.21
N ASP A 81 -7.85 9.85 10.38
CA ASP A 81 -9.26 9.86 9.95
C ASP A 81 -9.41 10.10 8.43
N ARG A 82 -8.36 9.84 7.64
CA ARG A 82 -8.33 10.12 6.21
C ARG A 82 -9.38 9.32 5.46
N ASP A 83 -10.14 10.04 4.65
CA ASP A 83 -11.02 9.44 3.66
C ASP A 83 -10.20 8.89 2.48
N PHE A 84 -9.70 7.66 2.65
CA PHE A 84 -8.99 6.95 1.58
C PHE A 84 -9.89 6.66 0.38
N VAL A 85 -11.21 6.58 0.56
CA VAL A 85 -12.16 6.40 -0.54
C VAL A 85 -12.16 7.62 -1.45
N GLN A 86 -12.26 8.82 -0.87
CA GLN A 86 -12.17 10.07 -1.60
C GLN A 86 -10.80 10.20 -2.29
N LEU A 87 -9.71 9.93 -1.56
CA LEU A 87 -8.35 10.04 -2.10
C LEU A 87 -8.13 9.12 -3.31
N LEU A 88 -8.48 7.83 -3.19
CA LEU A 88 -8.30 6.85 -4.25
C LEU A 88 -9.19 7.12 -5.45
N THR A 89 -10.38 7.72 -5.24
CA THR A 89 -11.25 8.17 -6.33
C THR A 89 -10.54 9.21 -7.20
N CYS A 90 -9.79 10.13 -6.60
CA CYS A 90 -8.97 11.11 -7.34
C CYS A 90 -7.80 10.46 -8.10
N PHE A 91 -7.38 9.26 -7.70
CA PHE A 91 -6.26 8.53 -8.29
C PHE A 91 -6.68 7.46 -9.30
N ALA A 92 -7.95 7.42 -9.72
CA ALA A 92 -8.47 6.38 -10.62
C ALA A 92 -7.69 6.24 -11.95
N GLN A 93 -7.07 7.31 -12.46
CA GLN A 93 -6.24 7.27 -13.68
C GLN A 93 -4.78 6.84 -13.48
N VAL A 94 -4.32 6.66 -12.24
CA VAL A 94 -2.91 6.39 -11.93
C VAL A 94 -2.49 5.01 -12.42
N SER A 95 -1.26 4.91 -12.92
CA SER A 95 -0.65 3.67 -13.40
C SER A 95 0.32 3.04 -12.40
N MET A 96 0.89 3.84 -11.50
CA MET A 96 1.76 3.42 -10.41
C MET A 96 1.38 4.16 -9.12
N LEU A 97 1.00 3.39 -8.10
CA LEU A 97 0.59 3.93 -6.81
C LEU A 97 1.48 3.34 -5.72
N GLU A 98 1.97 4.19 -4.83
CA GLU A 98 2.56 3.81 -3.56
C GLU A 98 1.73 4.41 -2.43
N LEU A 99 1.27 3.59 -1.49
CA LEU A 99 0.31 4.02 -0.47
C LEU A 99 0.63 3.41 0.89
N HIS A 100 0.61 4.24 1.93
CA HIS A 100 0.61 3.80 3.32
C HIS A 100 -0.84 3.59 3.79
N LEU A 101 -1.20 2.34 4.05
CA LEU A 101 -2.49 1.91 4.60
C LEU A 101 -2.25 1.40 6.02
N LEU A 102 -2.21 2.32 6.97
CA LEU A 102 -2.07 2.00 8.39
C LEU A 102 -3.37 1.42 8.96
N ALA A 103 -3.25 0.74 10.10
CA ALA A 103 -4.33 -0.01 10.72
C ALA A 103 -5.45 0.93 11.17
N THR A 104 -6.63 0.76 10.58
CA THR A 104 -7.87 1.41 11.03
C THR A 104 -8.70 0.40 11.85
N GLU A 105 -9.51 0.90 12.77
CA GLU A 105 -10.41 0.04 13.56
C GLU A 105 -11.39 -0.73 12.65
N ASP A 106 -11.85 -0.08 11.57
CA ASP A 106 -12.71 -0.63 10.54
C ASP A 106 -12.03 -0.69 9.16
N ASN A 107 -12.70 -1.24 8.14
CA ASN A 107 -12.19 -1.20 6.76
C ASN A 107 -12.30 0.23 6.19
N ALA A 108 -11.20 0.98 6.17
CA ALA A 108 -11.13 2.35 5.65
C ALA A 108 -11.48 2.48 4.16
N LEU A 109 -11.53 1.36 3.44
CA LEU A 109 -11.90 1.30 2.03
C LEU A 109 -13.30 0.74 1.80
N ASP A 110 -14.10 0.59 2.87
CA ASP A 110 -15.51 0.26 2.71
C ASP A 110 -16.23 1.37 1.94
N GLY A 111 -17.01 0.98 0.93
CA GLY A 111 -17.63 1.93 -0.01
C GLY A 111 -16.75 2.39 -1.19
N LEU A 112 -15.49 1.95 -1.31
CA LEU A 112 -14.67 2.22 -2.50
C LEU A 112 -15.29 1.59 -3.75
N SER A 113 -15.87 2.43 -4.60
CA SER A 113 -16.63 2.02 -5.78
C SER A 113 -15.90 2.21 -7.10
N CYS A 114 -14.86 3.04 -7.14
CA CYS A 114 -14.10 3.28 -8.37
C CYS A 114 -13.20 2.08 -8.73
N SER A 115 -13.04 1.84 -10.04
CA SER A 115 -12.10 0.84 -10.56
C SER A 115 -10.78 1.50 -10.94
N LEU A 116 -9.66 0.97 -10.44
CA LEU A 116 -8.30 1.41 -10.73
C LEU A 116 -7.74 0.66 -11.95
N GLU A 117 -8.47 0.72 -13.07
CA GLU A 117 -8.18 -0.11 -14.26
C GLU A 117 -6.81 0.20 -14.90
N LYS A 118 -6.33 1.43 -14.75
CA LYS A 118 -5.04 1.86 -15.31
C LYS A 118 -3.87 1.43 -14.43
N LEU A 119 -4.11 1.04 -13.18
CA LEU A 119 -3.05 0.70 -12.23
C LEU A 119 -2.36 -0.60 -12.66
N LYS A 120 -1.03 -0.52 -12.84
CA LYS A 120 -0.17 -1.63 -13.24
C LYS A 120 0.79 -2.05 -12.13
N SER A 121 1.20 -1.10 -11.30
CA SER A 121 2.11 -1.31 -10.19
C SER A 121 1.53 -0.69 -8.94
N LEU A 122 1.50 -1.45 -7.86
CA LEU A 122 1.07 -1.01 -6.55
C LEU A 122 2.13 -1.38 -5.52
N THR A 123 2.57 -0.39 -4.74
CA THR A 123 3.37 -0.58 -3.54
C THR A 123 2.51 -0.23 -2.34
N LEU A 124 2.32 -1.17 -1.42
CA LEU A 124 1.58 -0.96 -0.17
C LEU A 124 2.52 -1.04 1.01
N HIS A 125 2.44 -0.04 1.87
CA HIS A 125 2.95 -0.13 3.23
C HIS A 125 1.74 -0.46 4.09
N ALA A 126 1.68 -1.69 4.59
CA ALA A 126 0.50 -2.22 5.28
C ALA A 126 0.91 -3.32 6.26
N ASN A 127 -0.02 -3.86 7.03
CA ASN A 127 0.27 -4.99 7.91
C ASN A 127 -0.85 -6.04 7.87
N PHE A 128 -0.52 -7.26 8.26
CA PHE A 128 -1.46 -8.39 8.36
C PHE A 128 -1.83 -8.67 9.82
N ARG A 129 -1.82 -7.68 10.72
CA ARG A 129 -2.03 -7.91 12.16
C ARG A 129 -3.50 -8.00 12.55
N SER A 130 -4.39 -7.33 11.84
CA SER A 130 -5.84 -7.32 12.11
C SER A 130 -6.66 -7.71 10.89
N VAL A 131 -7.88 -8.19 11.15
CA VAL A 131 -8.87 -8.46 10.10
C VAL A 131 -9.18 -7.19 9.30
N SER A 132 -9.32 -6.04 9.96
CA SER A 132 -9.59 -4.75 9.31
C SER A 132 -8.51 -4.37 8.30
N SER A 133 -7.24 -4.48 8.67
CA SER A 133 -6.10 -4.18 7.80
C SER A 133 -6.07 -5.10 6.58
N ILE A 134 -6.35 -6.38 6.78
CA ILE A 134 -6.40 -7.37 5.69
C ILE A 134 -7.57 -7.06 4.76
N LEU A 135 -8.75 -6.75 5.28
CA LEU A 135 -9.90 -6.33 4.48
C LEU A 135 -9.62 -5.05 3.69
N CYS A 136 -8.89 -4.08 4.23
CA CYS A 136 -8.45 -2.90 3.49
C CYS A 136 -7.59 -3.30 2.29
N ILE A 137 -6.53 -4.11 2.50
CA ILE A 137 -5.65 -4.59 1.44
C ILE A 137 -6.48 -5.26 0.33
N PHE A 138 -7.37 -6.18 0.70
CA PHE A 138 -8.19 -6.88 -0.29
C PHE A 138 -9.22 -5.97 -0.97
N SER A 139 -9.84 -5.04 -0.25
CA SER A 139 -10.78 -4.06 -0.83
C SER A 139 -10.11 -3.25 -1.93
N LEU A 140 -8.85 -2.84 -1.73
CA LEU A 140 -8.07 -2.15 -2.75
C LEU A 140 -7.73 -3.09 -3.93
N LEU A 141 -7.20 -4.28 -3.65
CA LEU A 141 -6.80 -5.23 -4.71
C LEU A 141 -7.97 -5.66 -5.60
N MET A 142 -9.17 -5.76 -5.04
CA MET A 142 -10.43 -5.99 -5.77
C MET A 142 -10.80 -4.86 -6.73
N ARG A 143 -10.18 -3.68 -6.62
CA ARG A 143 -10.34 -2.54 -7.55
C ARG A 143 -9.21 -2.43 -8.56
N CYS A 144 -8.22 -3.32 -8.54
CA CYS A 144 -7.03 -3.26 -9.39
C CYS A 144 -7.01 -4.42 -10.43
N PRO A 145 -7.97 -4.50 -11.37
CA PRO A 145 -8.14 -5.68 -12.23
C PRO A 145 -6.94 -5.94 -13.16
N ASN A 146 -6.14 -4.91 -13.45
CA ASN A 146 -5.04 -4.98 -14.40
C ASN A 146 -3.65 -4.86 -13.75
N ILE A 147 -3.56 -5.06 -12.44
CA ILE A 147 -2.30 -5.04 -11.70
C ILE A 147 -1.36 -6.15 -12.22
N GLY A 148 -0.12 -5.77 -12.52
CA GLY A 148 0.93 -6.68 -12.96
C GLY A 148 2.05 -6.88 -11.94
N VAL A 149 2.27 -5.87 -11.08
CA VAL A 149 3.28 -5.86 -10.02
C VAL A 149 2.65 -5.42 -8.71
N LEU A 150 2.83 -6.23 -7.67
CA LEU A 150 2.40 -5.92 -6.31
C LEU A 150 3.60 -6.00 -5.36
N ASP A 151 3.94 -4.89 -4.73
CA ASP A 151 4.94 -4.81 -3.67
C ASP A 151 4.22 -4.49 -2.35
N ILE A 152 4.46 -5.28 -1.30
CA ILE A 152 3.92 -5.03 0.03
C ILE A 152 5.08 -4.99 1.01
N GLU A 153 5.25 -3.87 1.70
CA GLU A 153 6.11 -3.74 2.87
C GLU A 153 5.29 -3.92 4.14
N ILE A 154 5.62 -4.96 4.92
CA ILE A 154 4.94 -5.25 6.17
C ILE A 154 5.45 -4.28 7.25
N MET A 155 4.55 -3.41 7.69
CA MET A 155 4.78 -2.41 8.73
C MET A 155 4.48 -2.98 10.12
N GLY A 156 5.21 -2.51 11.14
CA GLY A 156 5.01 -2.94 12.53
C GLY A 156 5.25 -4.43 12.75
N SER A 157 6.21 -5.02 12.02
CA SER A 157 6.56 -6.43 12.11
C SER A 157 7.06 -6.80 13.51
N GLU A 158 7.59 -5.83 14.27
CA GLU A 158 8.06 -5.93 15.66
C GLU A 158 6.95 -6.22 16.68
N PHE A 159 5.69 -6.12 16.27
CA PHE A 159 4.54 -6.33 17.15
C PHE A 159 3.77 -7.62 16.78
N PRO A 160 3.13 -8.27 17.76
CA PRO A 160 2.35 -9.48 17.50
C PRO A 160 1.10 -9.19 16.67
N GLN A 161 0.60 -10.22 15.97
CA GLN A 161 -0.71 -10.18 15.31
C GLN A 161 -1.81 -10.04 16.36
N ASN A 162 -2.78 -9.17 16.10
CA ASN A 162 -3.91 -8.92 16.99
C ASN A 162 -4.98 -9.99 16.81
N ASP A 163 -5.26 -10.33 15.54
CA ASP A 163 -6.20 -11.36 15.13
C ASP A 163 -5.46 -12.49 14.45
N GLU A 164 -5.70 -13.73 14.86
CA GLU A 164 -5.25 -14.90 14.11
C GLU A 164 -6.38 -15.35 13.19
N ILE A 165 -6.11 -15.33 11.88
CA ILE A 165 -7.10 -15.64 10.87
C ILE A 165 -6.68 -16.91 10.15
N ASP A 166 -7.62 -17.83 9.95
CA ASP A 166 -7.34 -19.08 9.26
C ASP A 166 -7.33 -18.93 7.73
N ALA A 167 -6.87 -19.98 7.04
CA ALA A 167 -6.89 -20.04 5.59
C ALA A 167 -8.33 -20.04 5.02
N GLU A 168 -9.36 -20.40 5.80
CA GLU A 168 -10.75 -20.40 5.35
C GLU A 168 -11.25 -18.96 5.15
N PHE A 169 -10.88 -18.03 6.01
CA PHE A 169 -11.17 -16.60 5.83
C PHE A 169 -10.73 -16.10 4.46
N PHE A 170 -9.47 -16.31 4.09
CA PHE A 170 -8.96 -15.93 2.77
C PHE A 170 -9.73 -16.62 1.63
N ASN A 171 -10.23 -17.83 1.87
CA ASN A 171 -11.01 -18.55 0.88
C ASN A 171 -12.43 -18.02 0.68
N THR A 172 -13.03 -17.43 1.72
CA THR A 172 -14.34 -16.78 1.64
C THR A 172 -14.32 -15.43 0.93
N LEU A 173 -13.14 -14.81 0.80
CA LEU A 173 -12.98 -13.60 0.00
C LEU A 173 -13.31 -13.91 -1.48
N GLU A 174 -14.36 -13.26 -2.00
CA GLU A 174 -14.84 -13.40 -3.40
C GLU A 174 -13.82 -12.85 -4.41
N THR A 175 -12.75 -13.61 -4.65
CA THR A 175 -11.56 -13.17 -5.40
C THR A 175 -11.40 -13.90 -6.73
N ASN A 176 -12.50 -14.40 -7.31
CA ASN A 176 -12.48 -15.25 -8.52
C ASN A 176 -11.82 -14.59 -9.74
N ASP A 177 -11.82 -13.25 -9.79
CA ASP A 177 -11.21 -12.44 -10.85
C ASP A 177 -10.03 -11.58 -10.34
N LEU A 178 -9.53 -11.80 -9.12
CA LEU A 178 -8.32 -11.13 -8.66
C LEU A 178 -7.12 -11.61 -9.47
N PHE A 179 -6.17 -10.70 -9.67
CA PHE A 179 -4.82 -11.05 -10.12
C PHE A 179 -4.74 -11.73 -11.49
N THR A 180 -5.69 -11.44 -12.38
CA THR A 180 -5.71 -12.00 -13.74
C THR A 180 -4.43 -11.73 -14.51
N ASN A 181 -3.78 -10.59 -14.24
CA ASN A 181 -2.54 -10.14 -14.90
C ASN A 181 -1.32 -10.10 -13.97
N LEU A 182 -1.47 -10.49 -12.69
CA LEU A 182 -0.40 -10.34 -11.70
C LEU A 182 0.73 -11.35 -11.98
N ASP A 183 1.93 -10.81 -12.20
CA ASP A 183 3.11 -11.56 -12.64
C ASP A 183 4.22 -11.55 -11.57
N ASP A 184 4.42 -10.42 -10.91
CA ASP A 184 5.46 -10.21 -9.91
C ASP A 184 4.83 -9.76 -8.57
N ILE A 185 5.22 -10.44 -7.50
CA ILE A 185 4.85 -10.08 -6.14
C ILE A 185 6.12 -10.00 -5.30
N THR A 186 6.25 -8.94 -4.53
CA THR A 186 7.31 -8.76 -3.55
C THR A 186 6.70 -8.49 -2.18
N LEU A 187 7.07 -9.28 -1.18
CA LEU A 187 6.73 -9.08 0.21
C LEU A 187 8.01 -8.72 0.97
N ARG A 188 8.07 -7.49 1.51
CA ARG A 188 9.19 -6.94 2.26
C ARG A 188 8.88 -6.93 3.75
N ASN A 189 9.94 -7.04 4.54
CA ASN A 189 9.91 -7.02 6.00
C ASN A 189 8.96 -8.08 6.60
N ALA A 190 8.92 -9.28 6.01
CA ALA A 190 7.95 -10.29 6.38
C ALA A 190 8.39 -11.08 7.63
N PRO A 191 7.71 -10.98 8.79
CA PRO A 191 8.04 -11.81 9.94
C PRO A 191 7.59 -13.27 9.74
N CYS A 192 6.81 -13.56 8.68
CA CYS A 192 6.34 -14.90 8.31
C CYS A 192 5.47 -15.53 9.43
N LEU A 193 4.68 -14.69 10.09
CA LEU A 193 3.68 -15.09 11.07
C LEU A 193 2.46 -15.71 10.37
N SER A 194 1.49 -16.19 11.15
CA SER A 194 0.33 -16.96 10.66
C SER A 194 -0.37 -16.26 9.48
N ASN A 195 -0.79 -15.00 9.65
CA ASN A 195 -1.50 -14.28 8.59
C ASN A 195 -0.64 -13.99 7.35
N ASP A 196 0.66 -13.72 7.48
CA ASP A 196 1.56 -13.50 6.34
C ASP A 196 1.66 -14.78 5.49
N MET A 197 1.78 -15.92 6.19
CA MET A 197 1.91 -17.24 5.58
C MET A 197 0.61 -17.67 4.89
N HIS A 198 -0.55 -17.38 5.50
CA HIS A 198 -1.85 -17.56 4.85
C HIS A 198 -2.02 -16.66 3.62
N PHE A 199 -1.54 -15.43 3.64
CA PHE A 199 -1.53 -14.57 2.45
C PHE A 199 -0.64 -15.17 1.34
N ILE A 200 0.56 -15.65 1.68
CA ILE A 200 1.47 -16.31 0.73
C ILE A 200 0.81 -17.56 0.12
N GLU A 201 0.19 -18.41 0.95
CA GLU A 201 -0.54 -19.60 0.50
C GLU A 201 -1.70 -19.23 -0.44
N PHE A 202 -2.50 -18.24 -0.02
CA PHE A 202 -3.63 -17.74 -0.79
C PHE A 202 -3.19 -17.28 -2.19
N VAL A 203 -2.16 -16.43 -2.26
CA VAL A 203 -1.61 -15.93 -3.52
C VAL A 203 -1.10 -17.07 -4.40
N LEU A 204 -0.27 -17.97 -3.85
CA LEU A 204 0.28 -19.09 -4.60
C LEU A 204 -0.81 -20.01 -5.14
N SER A 205 -1.88 -20.23 -4.39
CA SER A 205 -2.98 -21.13 -4.77
C SER A 205 -3.93 -20.54 -5.82
N ARG A 206 -3.89 -19.22 -6.07
CA ARG A 206 -4.84 -18.52 -6.97
C ARG A 206 -4.21 -17.80 -8.15
N VAL A 207 -3.02 -17.20 -8.01
CA VAL A 207 -2.43 -16.38 -9.08
C VAL A 207 -1.85 -17.27 -10.19
N ARG A 208 -2.54 -17.31 -11.33
CA ARG A 208 -2.24 -18.22 -12.44
C ARG A 208 -1.08 -17.76 -13.33
N LEU A 209 -0.82 -16.46 -13.40
CA LEU A 209 0.25 -15.89 -14.23
C LEU A 209 1.54 -15.59 -13.47
N LEU A 210 1.54 -15.77 -12.15
CA LEU A 210 2.68 -15.48 -11.28
C LEU A 210 3.96 -16.14 -11.81
N SER A 211 4.97 -15.34 -12.14
CA SER A 211 6.30 -15.83 -12.49
C SER A 211 7.27 -15.73 -11.33
N LYS A 212 7.20 -14.65 -10.54
CA LYS A 212 8.10 -14.38 -9.42
C LYS A 212 7.31 -14.00 -8.17
N PHE A 213 7.69 -14.60 -7.06
CA PHE A 213 7.24 -14.18 -5.75
C PHE A 213 8.46 -14.05 -4.83
N TRP A 214 8.82 -12.82 -4.49
CA TRP A 214 9.89 -12.52 -3.55
C TRP A 214 9.32 -12.38 -2.15
N VAL A 215 9.94 -13.04 -1.19
CA VAL A 215 9.67 -12.90 0.24
C VAL A 215 10.99 -12.55 0.91
N PHE A 216 11.09 -11.31 1.36
CA PHE A 216 12.21 -10.82 2.15
C PHE A 216 11.82 -10.85 3.62
N ARG A 217 12.41 -11.79 4.36
CA ARG A 217 12.11 -12.06 5.76
C ARG A 217 12.69 -10.96 6.65
N ASP A 218 11.91 -10.54 7.65
CA ASP A 218 12.40 -9.72 8.76
C ASP A 218 13.23 -10.59 9.71
N ASP A 219 14.56 -10.47 9.62
CA ASP A 219 15.51 -11.16 10.48
C ASP A 219 15.85 -10.39 11.76
N SER A 220 15.36 -9.15 11.90
CA SER A 220 15.67 -8.29 13.04
C SER A 220 14.83 -8.60 14.28
N ASN A 221 13.69 -9.26 14.09
CA ASN A 221 12.70 -9.50 15.13
C ASN A 221 12.68 -10.95 15.64
N SER A 222 12.63 -11.10 16.96
CA SER A 222 12.47 -12.40 17.64
C SER A 222 11.11 -13.08 17.42
N LEU A 223 10.07 -12.34 17.06
CA LEU A 223 8.76 -12.91 16.75
C LEU A 223 8.76 -13.64 15.41
N SER A 224 9.68 -13.30 14.51
CA SER A 224 9.71 -13.85 13.16
C SER A 224 9.87 -15.37 13.16
N LYS A 225 9.01 -16.06 12.40
CA LYS A 225 9.09 -17.51 12.22
C LYS A 225 10.49 -17.88 11.72
N PRO A 226 11.16 -18.92 12.27
CA PRO A 226 12.48 -19.35 11.80
C PRO A 226 12.51 -19.56 10.28
N SER A 227 13.59 -19.13 9.62
CA SER A 227 13.68 -19.16 8.16
C SER A 227 13.49 -20.56 7.58
N GLU A 228 14.10 -21.58 8.20
CA GLU A 228 13.97 -22.98 7.78
C GLU A 228 12.52 -23.46 7.84
N GLU A 229 11.81 -23.12 8.92
CA GLU A 229 10.40 -23.49 9.10
C GLU A 229 9.52 -22.81 8.06
N ALA A 230 9.70 -21.50 7.84
CA ALA A 230 8.95 -20.74 6.83
C ALA A 230 9.18 -21.31 5.41
N VAL A 231 10.43 -21.62 5.06
CA VAL A 231 10.77 -22.20 3.74
C VAL A 231 10.16 -23.59 3.58
N ILE A 232 10.22 -24.45 4.60
CA ILE A 232 9.63 -25.81 4.56
C ILE A 232 8.12 -25.73 4.38
N GLU A 233 7.46 -24.76 5.02
CA GLU A 233 6.02 -24.56 4.90
C GLU A 233 5.63 -24.03 3.52
N ILE A 234 6.29 -22.97 3.04
CA ILE A 234 6.06 -22.38 1.70
C ILE A 234 6.29 -23.41 0.59
N ALA A 235 7.25 -24.32 0.77
CA ALA A 235 7.53 -25.40 -0.18
C ALA A 235 6.36 -26.39 -0.33
N LYS A 236 5.48 -26.51 0.67
CA LYS A 236 4.32 -27.41 0.65
C LYS A 236 3.09 -26.78 -0.02
N TYR A 237 3.04 -25.45 -0.14
CA TYR A 237 1.87 -24.77 -0.68
C TYR A 237 1.63 -25.11 -2.14
N ARG A 238 0.34 -25.31 -2.47
CA ARG A 238 -0.10 -25.55 -3.83
C ARG A 238 0.10 -24.30 -4.68
N ARG A 239 0.57 -24.49 -5.91
CA ARG A 239 0.78 -23.41 -6.88
C ARG A 239 -0.24 -23.49 -8.01
N ALA A 240 -0.92 -22.38 -8.29
CA ALA A 240 -1.78 -22.23 -9.47
C ALA A 240 -0.96 -22.06 -10.75
N SER A 241 0.10 -21.24 -10.67
CA SER A 241 1.06 -21.08 -11.77
C SER A 241 2.15 -22.16 -11.70
N PRO A 242 2.34 -22.99 -12.75
CA PRO A 242 3.45 -23.94 -12.82
C PRO A 242 4.81 -23.27 -13.07
N LYS A 243 4.81 -21.98 -13.46
CA LYS A 243 6.02 -21.20 -13.73
C LYS A 243 6.49 -20.40 -12.52
N SER A 244 5.69 -20.34 -11.45
CA SER A 244 5.99 -19.49 -10.30
C SER A 244 7.26 -19.95 -9.59
N ARG A 245 8.17 -19.00 -9.41
CA ARG A 245 9.39 -19.15 -8.63
C ARG A 245 9.25 -18.32 -7.38
N VAL A 246 9.35 -18.98 -6.23
CA VAL A 246 9.38 -18.31 -4.92
C VAL A 246 10.83 -18.12 -4.53
N PHE A 247 11.20 -16.88 -4.24
CA PHE A 247 12.52 -16.49 -3.77
C PHE A 247 12.38 -16.04 -2.33
N PHE A 248 13.06 -16.74 -1.43
CA PHE A 248 13.05 -16.43 -0.01
C PHE A 248 14.43 -15.93 0.39
N ARG A 249 14.52 -14.73 0.97
CA ARG A 249 15.78 -14.04 1.27
C ARG A 249 15.71 -13.26 2.58
N SER A 250 16.86 -12.85 3.09
CA SER A 250 16.94 -11.87 4.18
C SER A 250 16.59 -10.48 3.65
N MET A 251 16.01 -9.62 4.50
CA MET A 251 15.87 -8.19 4.19
C MET A 251 17.21 -7.50 3.91
N GLU A 252 18.33 -8.00 4.46
CA GLU A 252 19.66 -7.45 4.15
C GLU A 252 19.99 -7.58 2.65
N ASP A 253 19.53 -8.65 1.99
CA ASP A 253 19.76 -8.90 0.56
C ASP A 253 18.93 -7.98 -0.35
N TYR A 254 17.96 -7.23 0.19
CA TYR A 254 17.15 -6.28 -0.60
C TYR A 254 17.93 -4.99 -0.88
N TYR A 255 18.81 -4.58 0.04
CA TYR A 255 19.54 -3.31 -0.04
C TYR A 255 20.89 -3.40 -0.79
N ILE A 256 21.24 -4.59 -1.31
CA ILE A 256 22.51 -4.89 -1.99
C ILE A 256 22.28 -5.12 -3.48
#